data_AF-A0A6N7S3E8-F1
#
_entry.id   AF-A0A6N7S3E8-F1
#
_cell.length_a   1.000
_cell.length_b   1.000
_cell.length_c   1.000
_cell.angle_alpha   90.00
_cell.angle_beta   90.00
_cell.angle_gamma   90.00
#
_symmetry.space_group_name_H-M   'P 1'
#
loop_
_entity.id
_entity.type
_entity.pdbx_description
1 polymer ?
#
loop_
_entity_poly.entity_id
_entity_poly.type
_entity_poly.pdbx_seq_one_letter_code
_entity_poly.pdbx_strand_id
1 'polypeptide(L)'
;MNKTTIPFPKILISLVIYFVLPLSAVWLNRFVDSLTITYTLIYSTTALILVSINWNVFSLHLQRFSQNIKDCLLFTLICLIAIIVLQLGYHYILQPGGMIVEREILLHYTFFIPAMVLAYSLCYAVSFTLAFKIFVDRIHLQVNESMTILISGFLFGFLCTVGLLPSTFDQFLRLFGYFFLTSTLASYAYNQTHSTIPMTLAYSLVLLGNILLILI
;
A
#
# COMPACT_ATOMS: atom_id res chain seq x y z
N MET A 1 -27.22 -3.32 -8.09
CA MET A 1 -25.89 -2.65 -7.97
C MET A 1 -24.83 -3.64 -8.43
N ASN A 2 -24.11 -3.38 -9.52
CA ASN A 2 -23.16 -4.34 -10.11
C ASN A 2 -21.97 -4.58 -9.17
N LYS A 3 -21.95 -5.74 -8.49
CA LYS A 3 -20.75 -6.28 -7.86
C LYS A 3 -19.83 -6.75 -8.98
N THR A 4 -18.73 -6.05 -9.23
CA THR A 4 -17.68 -6.53 -10.12
C THR A 4 -16.88 -7.61 -9.38
N THR A 5 -17.35 -8.85 -9.41
CA THR A 5 -16.56 -9.99 -8.92
C THR A 5 -15.34 -10.17 -9.81
N ILE A 6 -14.15 -10.00 -9.26
CA ILE A 6 -12.90 -10.09 -10.02
C ILE A 6 -12.66 -11.56 -10.40
N PRO A 7 -12.35 -11.88 -11.67
CA PRO A 7 -12.00 -13.24 -12.08
C PRO A 7 -10.78 -13.77 -11.31
N PHE A 8 -10.82 -15.02 -10.87
CA PHE A 8 -9.72 -15.62 -10.09
C PHE A 8 -8.34 -15.52 -10.76
N PRO A 9 -8.19 -15.76 -12.09
CA PRO A 9 -6.89 -15.60 -12.75
C PRO A 9 -6.33 -14.17 -12.65
N LYS A 10 -7.21 -13.17 -12.70
CA LYS A 10 -6.85 -11.76 -12.59
C LYS A 10 -6.40 -11.40 -11.17
N ILE A 11 -7.01 -12.02 -10.15
CA ILE A 11 -6.56 -11.91 -8.76
C ILE A 11 -5.14 -12.44 -8.63
N LEU A 12 -4.89 -13.67 -9.11
CA LEU A 12 -3.58 -14.30 -9.04
C LEU A 12 -2.50 -13.48 -9.74
N ILE A 13 -2.74 -13.06 -10.98
CA ILE A 13 -1.80 -12.22 -11.75
C ILE A 13 -1.47 -10.93 -11.00
N SER A 14 -2.49 -10.25 -10.46
CA SER A 14 -2.29 -9.00 -9.72
C SER A 14 -1.46 -9.19 -8.45
N LEU A 15 -1.71 -10.27 -7.70
CA LEU A 15 -0.93 -10.58 -6.49
C LEU A 15 0.50 -10.97 -6.84
N VAL A 16 0.71 -11.74 -7.91
CA VAL A 16 2.04 -12.07 -8.41
C VAL A 16 2.80 -10.79 -8.79
N ILE A 17 2.18 -9.86 -9.52
CA ILE A 17 2.81 -8.59 -9.88
C ILE A 17 3.18 -7.78 -8.62
N TYR A 18 2.26 -7.70 -7.66
CA TYR A 18 2.48 -6.93 -6.43
C TYR A 18 3.64 -7.49 -5.58
N PHE A 19 3.75 -8.82 -5.45
CA PHE A 19 4.78 -9.44 -4.60
C PHE A 19 6.09 -9.76 -5.32
N VAL A 20 6.05 -10.15 -6.60
CA VAL A 20 7.25 -10.59 -7.33
C VAL A 20 8.05 -9.43 -7.89
N LEU A 21 7.41 -8.32 -8.30
CA LEU A 21 8.15 -7.18 -8.84
C LEU A 21 9.12 -6.58 -7.80
N PRO A 22 8.74 -6.38 -6.52
CA PRO A 22 9.68 -5.94 -5.49
C PRO A 22 10.83 -6.92 -5.22
N LEU A 23 10.61 -8.23 -5.37
CA LEU A 23 11.67 -9.24 -5.22
C LEU A 23 12.73 -9.14 -6.33
N SER A 24 12.38 -8.58 -7.48
CA SER A 24 13.33 -8.31 -8.56
C SER A 24 14.30 -7.15 -8.25
N ALA A 25 14.07 -6.38 -7.17
CA ALA A 25 14.89 -5.21 -6.80
C ALA A 25 16.37 -5.54 -6.69
N VAL A 26 16.73 -6.66 -6.05
CA VAL A 26 18.14 -7.05 -5.88
C VAL A 26 18.83 -7.31 -7.23
N TRP A 27 18.10 -7.87 -8.20
CA TRP A 27 18.63 -8.13 -9.53
C TRP A 27 18.71 -6.84 -10.36
N LEU A 28 17.63 -6.04 -10.37
CA LEU A 28 17.58 -4.76 -11.09
C LEU A 28 18.63 -3.76 -10.56
N ASN A 29 18.87 -3.76 -9.25
CA ASN A 29 19.83 -2.86 -8.63
C ASN A 29 21.27 -3.07 -9.12
N ARG A 30 21.61 -4.24 -9.69
CA ARG A 30 22.93 -4.50 -10.29
C ARG A 30 23.21 -3.66 -11.54
N PHE A 31 22.19 -3.03 -12.12
CA PHE A 31 22.31 -2.18 -13.31
C PHE A 31 22.21 -0.68 -12.98
N VAL A 32 21.65 -0.35 -11.82
CA VAL A 32 21.32 1.03 -11.42
C VAL A 32 22.25 1.52 -10.30
N ASP A 33 22.78 0.59 -9.49
CA ASP A 33 23.63 0.85 -8.33
C ASP A 33 23.00 1.85 -7.32
N SER A 34 21.67 1.88 -7.27
CA SER A 34 20.89 2.70 -6.34
C SER A 34 19.56 2.03 -6.05
N LEU A 35 19.40 1.54 -4.81
CA LEU A 35 18.15 0.90 -4.38
C LEU A 35 16.99 1.89 -4.44
N THR A 36 17.24 3.16 -4.11
CA THR A 36 16.21 4.20 -4.15
C THR A 36 15.64 4.39 -5.55
N ILE A 37 16.50 4.47 -6.58
CA ILE A 37 16.08 4.59 -7.99
C ILE A 37 15.42 3.29 -8.46
N THR A 38 15.97 2.14 -8.08
CA THR A 38 15.41 0.84 -8.43
C THR A 38 13.98 0.68 -7.91
N TYR A 39 13.72 1.01 -6.65
CA TYR A 39 12.38 0.98 -6.08
C TYR A 39 11.46 2.08 -6.65
N THR A 40 12.01 3.22 -7.09
CA THR A 40 11.23 4.22 -7.84
C THR A 40 10.64 3.62 -9.11
N LEU A 41 11.45 2.89 -9.88
CA LEU A 41 11.00 2.17 -11.06
C LEU A 41 9.97 1.10 -10.69
N ILE A 42 10.28 0.24 -9.73
CA ILE A 42 9.41 -0.86 -9.29
C ILE A 42 8.04 -0.34 -8.85
N TYR A 43 7.96 0.64 -7.95
CA TYR A 43 6.66 1.14 -7.48
C TYR A 43 5.85 1.81 -8.59
N SER A 44 6.50 2.57 -9.47
CA SER A 44 5.85 3.19 -10.61
C SER A 44 5.28 2.14 -11.58
N THR A 45 6.09 1.13 -11.92
CA THR A 45 5.70 0.04 -12.81
C THR A 45 4.62 -0.85 -12.19
N THR A 46 4.74 -1.22 -10.91
CA THR A 46 3.70 -1.98 -10.18
C THR A 46 2.37 -1.22 -10.20
N ALA A 47 2.37 0.07 -9.87
CA ALA A 47 1.15 0.88 -9.86
C ALA A 47 0.52 0.95 -11.27
N LEU A 48 1.33 1.22 -12.30
CA LEU A 48 0.87 1.27 -13.68
C LEU A 48 0.21 -0.04 -14.09
N ILE A 49 0.90 -1.18 -13.92
CA ILE A 49 0.38 -2.48 -14.33
C ILE A 49 -0.89 -2.84 -13.56
N LEU A 50 -0.88 -2.67 -12.22
CA LEU A 50 -2.04 -3.02 -11.39
C LEU A 50 -3.27 -2.18 -11.74
N VAL A 51 -3.11 -0.86 -11.93
CA VAL A 51 -4.20 0.04 -12.32
C VAL A 51 -4.69 -0.29 -13.73
N SER A 52 -3.80 -0.51 -14.70
CA SER A 52 -4.19 -0.84 -16.08
C SER A 52 -4.97 -2.15 -16.15
N ILE A 53 -4.48 -3.22 -15.51
CA ILE A 53 -5.17 -4.50 -15.49
C ILE A 53 -6.50 -4.38 -14.74
N ASN A 54 -6.54 -3.66 -13.62
CA ASN A 54 -7.72 -3.55 -12.75
C ASN A 54 -8.51 -2.26 -12.93
N TRP A 55 -8.46 -1.64 -14.11
CA TRP A 55 -9.07 -0.33 -14.36
C TRP A 55 -10.54 -0.26 -13.94
N ASN A 56 -11.35 -1.26 -14.29
CA ASN A 56 -12.78 -1.29 -13.92
C ASN A 56 -13.04 -1.32 -12.41
N VAL A 57 -12.12 -1.92 -11.64
CA VAL A 57 -12.22 -1.94 -10.16
C VAL A 57 -11.82 -0.58 -9.64
N PHE A 58 -10.69 -0.05 -10.10
CA PHE A 58 -10.19 1.25 -9.69
C PHE A 58 -11.17 2.40 -10.01
N SER A 59 -11.70 2.45 -11.23
CA SER A 59 -12.66 3.47 -11.66
C SER A 59 -13.98 3.39 -10.89
N LEU A 60 -14.45 2.19 -10.53
CA LEU A 60 -15.61 2.01 -9.66
C LEU A 60 -15.38 2.61 -8.27
N HIS A 61 -14.18 2.46 -7.70
CA HIS A 61 -13.85 3.05 -6.40
C HIS A 61 -13.74 4.58 -6.47
N LEU A 62 -13.23 5.14 -7.57
CA LEU A 62 -13.27 6.58 -7.83
C LEU A 62 -14.71 7.10 -7.93
N GLN A 63 -15.60 6.38 -8.63
CA GLN A 63 -17.01 6.75 -8.73
C GLN A 63 -17.72 6.69 -7.37
N ARG A 64 -17.46 5.65 -6.56
CA ARG A 64 -18.03 5.57 -5.21
C ARG A 64 -17.54 6.70 -4.32
N PHE A 65 -16.25 7.06 -4.44
CA PHE A 65 -15.69 8.18 -3.72
C PHE A 65 -16.37 9.51 -4.08
N SER A 66 -16.60 9.77 -5.36
CA SER A 66 -17.28 11.01 -5.79
C SER A 66 -18.76 11.04 -5.39
N GLN A 67 -19.44 9.88 -5.37
CA GLN A 67 -20.83 9.77 -4.96
C GLN A 67 -21.04 9.91 -3.45
N ASN A 68 -20.08 9.50 -2.62
CA ASN A 68 -20.15 9.64 -1.16
C ASN A 68 -18.93 10.39 -0.59
N ILE A 69 -18.71 11.61 -1.10
CA ILE A 69 -17.50 12.37 -0.78
C ILE A 69 -17.38 12.74 0.70
N LYS A 70 -18.50 13.04 1.37
CA LYS A 70 -18.51 13.47 2.77
C LYS A 70 -17.98 12.38 3.70
N ASP A 71 -18.56 11.18 3.60
CA ASP A 71 -18.11 10.05 4.43
C ASP A 71 -16.70 9.63 4.02
N CYS A 72 -16.40 9.63 2.73
CA CYS A 72 -15.05 9.32 2.25
C CYS A 72 -13.99 10.25 2.81
N LEU A 73 -14.24 11.56 2.87
CA LEU A 73 -13.30 12.53 3.46
C LEU A 73 -13.16 12.34 4.98
N LEU A 74 -14.25 12.06 5.69
CA LEU A 74 -14.21 11.76 7.12
C LEU A 74 -13.33 10.53 7.40
N PHE A 75 -13.55 9.44 6.67
CA PHE A 75 -12.75 8.22 6.84
C PHE A 75 -11.32 8.37 6.31
N THR A 76 -11.07 9.25 5.34
CA THR A 76 -9.71 9.63 4.94
C THR A 76 -8.98 10.29 6.11
N LEU A 77 -9.63 11.23 6.82
CA LEU A 77 -9.04 11.89 7.98
C LEU A 77 -8.78 10.91 9.13
N ILE A 78 -9.72 10.03 9.43
CA ILE A 78 -9.56 9.00 10.46
C ILE A 78 -8.36 8.09 10.12
N CYS A 79 -8.28 7.61 8.89
CA CYS A 79 -7.16 6.78 8.44
C CYS A 79 -5.84 7.54 8.46
N LEU A 80 -5.85 8.83 8.08
CA LEU A 80 -4.66 9.67 8.09
C LEU A 80 -4.09 9.79 9.51
N ILE A 81 -4.93 10.09 10.51
CA ILE A 81 -4.52 10.17 11.91
C ILE A 81 -3.99 8.80 12.38
N ALA A 82 -4.70 7.71 12.07
CA ALA A 82 -4.30 6.37 12.48
C ALA A 82 -2.96 5.94 11.86
N ILE A 83 -2.72 6.25 10.58
CA ILE A 83 -1.47 5.94 9.89
C ILE A 83 -0.33 6.83 10.39
N ILE A 84 -0.56 8.10 10.75
CA ILE A 84 0.46 8.93 11.42
C ILE A 84 0.88 8.28 12.73
N VAL A 85 -0.08 7.89 13.58
CA VAL A 85 0.22 7.22 14.86
C VAL A 85 0.96 5.92 14.64
N LEU A 86 0.53 5.12 13.65
CA LEU A 86 1.20 3.87 13.29
C LEU A 86 2.64 4.12 12.78
N GLN A 87 2.86 5.16 11.99
CA GLN A 87 4.17 5.53 11.46
C GLN A 87 5.11 6.01 12.58
N LEU A 88 4.59 6.76 13.55
CA LEU A 88 5.35 7.15 14.75
C LEU A 88 5.74 5.91 15.56
N GLY A 89 4.80 5.01 15.83
CA GLY A 89 5.10 3.73 16.46
C GLY A 89 6.12 2.91 15.67
N TYR A 90 6.02 2.92 14.35
CA TYR A 90 6.95 2.23 13.46
C TYR A 90 8.37 2.82 13.54
N HIS A 91 8.50 4.14 13.55
CA HIS A 91 9.79 4.82 13.62
C HIS A 91 10.47 4.64 14.99
N TYR A 92 9.71 4.80 16.09
CA TYR A 92 10.28 4.78 17.44
C TYR A 92 10.38 3.38 18.07
N ILE A 93 9.50 2.45 17.69
CA ILE A 93 9.39 1.13 18.34
C ILE A 93 9.82 0.01 17.38
N LEU A 94 9.38 0.05 16.11
CA LEU A 94 9.52 -1.09 15.20
C LEU A 94 10.80 -1.07 14.35
N GLN A 95 11.37 0.09 14.00
CA GLN A 95 12.67 0.26 13.31
C GLN A 95 13.06 -0.81 12.24
N PRO A 96 12.23 -1.18 11.26
CA PRO A 96 12.65 -2.16 10.27
C PRO A 96 13.35 -1.40 9.13
N GLY A 97 14.68 -1.39 9.15
CA GLY A 97 15.54 -0.59 8.27
C GLY A 97 15.51 -0.96 6.78
N GLY A 98 14.34 -0.99 6.12
CA GLY A 98 14.20 -1.57 4.79
C GLY A 98 13.69 -0.67 3.66
N MET A 99 12.97 0.42 3.92
CA MET A 99 12.35 1.22 2.83
C MET A 99 12.32 2.71 3.15
N ILE A 100 13.50 3.28 3.44
CA ILE A 100 13.65 4.72 3.68
C ILE A 100 14.28 5.33 2.44
N VAL A 101 13.65 6.36 1.89
CA VAL A 101 14.23 7.15 0.81
C VAL A 101 15.46 7.87 1.36
N GLU A 102 16.61 7.64 0.76
CA GLU A 102 17.86 8.25 1.21
C GLU A 102 17.94 9.72 0.76
N ARG A 103 18.11 10.63 1.73
CA ARG A 103 18.22 12.08 1.48
C ARG A 103 19.33 12.41 0.49
N GLU A 104 20.47 11.73 0.62
CA GLU A 104 21.65 11.96 -0.22
C GLU A 104 21.34 11.68 -1.70
N ILE A 105 20.61 10.59 -1.97
CA ILE A 105 20.19 10.23 -3.33
C ILE A 105 19.15 11.23 -3.85
N LEU A 106 18.18 11.63 -3.02
CA LEU A 106 17.18 12.65 -3.42
C LEU A 106 17.84 13.97 -3.83
N LEU A 107 18.81 14.44 -3.03
CA LEU A 107 19.52 15.69 -3.31
C LEU A 107 20.45 15.56 -4.53
N HIS A 108 21.09 14.41 -4.72
CA HIS A 108 21.95 14.15 -5.88
C HIS A 108 21.17 14.12 -7.21
N TYR A 109 19.95 13.57 -7.20
CA TYR A 109 19.08 13.48 -8.38
C TYR A 109 17.92 14.48 -8.30
N THR A 110 18.23 15.77 -8.14
CA THR A 110 17.24 16.82 -7.87
C THR A 110 16.12 16.89 -8.90
N PHE A 111 16.44 16.71 -10.19
CA PHE A 111 15.46 16.72 -11.28
C PHE A 111 14.46 15.55 -11.20
N PHE A 112 14.86 14.41 -10.63
CA PHE A 112 14.03 13.22 -10.49
C PHE A 112 13.24 13.18 -9.17
N ILE A 113 13.42 14.16 -8.26
CA ILE A 113 12.67 14.25 -7.00
C ILE A 113 11.16 14.08 -7.21
N PRO A 114 10.49 14.76 -8.16
CA PRO A 114 9.04 14.59 -8.34
C PRO A 114 8.63 13.15 -8.66
N ALA A 115 9.43 12.44 -9.47
CA ALA A 115 9.17 11.05 -9.82
C ALA A 115 9.39 10.12 -8.62
N MET A 116 10.46 10.33 -7.85
CA MET A 116 10.74 9.57 -6.62
C MET A 116 9.65 9.80 -5.58
N VAL A 117 9.25 11.06 -5.35
CA VAL A 117 8.17 11.42 -4.43
C VAL A 117 6.87 10.74 -4.83
N LEU A 118 6.48 10.80 -6.11
CA LEU A 118 5.27 10.13 -6.61
C LEU A 118 5.31 8.61 -6.43
N ALA A 119 6.47 7.99 -6.72
CA ALA A 119 6.63 6.54 -6.63
C ALA A 119 6.49 6.03 -5.20
N TYR A 120 7.19 6.66 -4.25
CA TYR A 120 7.20 6.25 -2.84
C TYR A 120 5.97 6.70 -2.05
N SER A 121 5.18 7.63 -2.56
CA SER A 121 3.91 8.04 -1.94
C SER A 121 2.71 7.41 -2.64
N LEU A 122 2.28 7.99 -3.76
CA LEU A 122 1.04 7.65 -4.43
C LEU A 122 1.09 6.27 -5.09
N CYS A 123 2.15 5.95 -5.84
CA CYS A 123 2.23 4.67 -6.55
C CYS A 123 2.27 3.50 -5.57
N TYR A 124 3.04 3.62 -4.48
CA TYR A 124 3.06 2.62 -3.43
C TYR A 124 1.70 2.47 -2.74
N ALA A 125 1.07 3.58 -2.32
CA ALA A 125 -0.22 3.56 -1.65
C ALA A 125 -1.34 2.96 -2.52
N VAL A 126 -1.42 3.36 -3.80
CA VAL A 126 -2.37 2.81 -4.77
C VAL A 126 -2.15 1.32 -4.98
N SER A 127 -0.90 0.89 -5.13
CA SER A 127 -0.56 -0.53 -5.32
C SER A 127 -0.99 -1.35 -4.11
N PHE A 128 -0.70 -0.87 -2.90
CA PHE A 128 -1.07 -1.54 -1.64
C PHE A 128 -2.59 -1.71 -1.51
N THR A 129 -3.36 -0.61 -1.63
CA THR A 129 -4.81 -0.66 -1.40
C THR A 129 -5.56 -1.41 -2.49
N LEU A 130 -5.06 -1.34 -3.74
CA LEU A 130 -5.62 -2.08 -4.86
C LEU A 130 -5.33 -3.58 -4.71
N ALA A 131 -4.10 -3.97 -4.36
CA ALA A 131 -3.74 -5.36 -4.08
C ALA A 131 -4.56 -5.92 -2.91
N PHE A 132 -4.73 -5.16 -1.83
CA PHE A 132 -5.59 -5.51 -0.71
C PHE A 132 -7.02 -5.79 -1.17
N LYS A 133 -7.62 -4.87 -1.95
CA LYS A 133 -9.01 -5.04 -2.41
C LYS A 133 -9.18 -6.23 -3.34
N ILE A 134 -8.20 -6.47 -4.22
CA ILE A 134 -8.19 -7.63 -5.12
C ILE A 134 -8.11 -8.94 -4.33
N PHE A 135 -7.28 -8.98 -3.29
CA PHE A 135 -7.14 -10.13 -2.40
C PHE A 135 -8.44 -10.45 -1.65
N VAL A 136 -9.07 -9.44 -1.07
CA VAL A 136 -10.26 -9.62 -0.22
C VAL A 136 -11.54 -9.82 -1.03
N ASP A 137 -11.54 -9.57 -2.35
CA ASP A 137 -12.76 -9.63 -3.18
C ASP A 137 -13.49 -10.98 -3.12
N ARG A 138 -12.76 -12.08 -2.94
CA ARG A 138 -13.32 -13.44 -2.86
C ARG A 138 -13.43 -13.97 -1.43
N ILE A 139 -13.01 -13.20 -0.43
CA ILE A 139 -13.10 -13.57 0.98
C ILE A 139 -14.52 -13.23 1.45
N HIS A 140 -15.44 -14.19 1.27
CA HIS A 140 -16.80 -14.11 1.79
C HIS A 140 -16.89 -14.94 3.06
N LEU A 141 -16.65 -14.29 4.20
CA LEU A 141 -16.82 -14.93 5.51
C LEU A 141 -18.24 -14.69 6.00
N GLN A 142 -18.96 -15.76 6.37
CA GLN A 142 -20.27 -15.66 7.01
C GLN A 142 -20.11 -15.38 8.51
N VAL A 143 -19.44 -14.27 8.82
CA VAL A 143 -19.13 -13.85 10.20
C VAL A 143 -19.50 -12.37 10.37
N ASN A 144 -19.48 -11.90 11.62
CA ASN A 144 -19.71 -10.49 11.90
C ASN A 144 -18.69 -9.59 11.18
N GLU A 145 -19.11 -8.35 10.90
CA GLU A 145 -18.31 -7.35 10.18
C GLU A 145 -16.92 -7.15 10.79
N SER A 146 -16.84 -7.04 12.12
CA SER A 146 -15.58 -6.89 12.85
C SER A 146 -14.60 -8.04 12.62
N MET A 147 -15.10 -9.28 12.60
CA MET A 147 -14.26 -10.45 12.30
C MET A 147 -13.81 -10.46 10.84
N THR A 148 -14.68 -10.05 9.92
CA THR A 148 -14.30 -9.93 8.50
C THR A 148 -13.17 -8.91 8.31
N ILE A 149 -13.25 -7.77 9.01
CA ILE A 149 -12.22 -6.71 9.00
C ILE A 149 -10.90 -7.24 9.56
N LEU A 150 -10.93 -7.92 10.70
CA LEU A 150 -9.74 -8.46 11.36
C LEU A 150 -9.08 -9.58 10.54
N ILE A 151 -9.87 -10.53 10.03
CA ILE A 151 -9.34 -11.66 9.25
C ILE A 151 -8.76 -11.18 7.92
N SER A 152 -9.42 -10.24 7.23
CA SER A 152 -8.91 -9.66 6.00
C SER A 152 -7.59 -8.91 6.24
N GLY A 153 -7.52 -8.14 7.32
CA GLY A 153 -6.30 -7.45 7.74
C GLY A 153 -5.17 -8.42 8.11
N PHE A 154 -5.48 -9.48 8.86
CA PHE A 154 -4.54 -10.53 9.25
C PHE A 154 -3.94 -11.24 8.04
N LEU A 155 -4.79 -11.74 7.14
CA LEU A 155 -4.35 -12.53 6.00
C LEU A 155 -3.51 -11.68 5.02
N PHE A 156 -3.96 -10.47 4.69
CA PHE A 156 -3.20 -9.61 3.79
C PHE A 156 -1.93 -9.09 4.46
N GLY A 157 -1.98 -8.73 5.74
CA GLY A 157 -0.81 -8.30 6.51
C GLY A 157 0.25 -9.38 6.61
N PHE A 158 -0.17 -10.64 6.80
CA PHE A 158 0.72 -11.80 6.77
C PHE A 158 1.39 -11.96 5.40
N LEU A 159 0.63 -11.87 4.31
CA LEU A 159 1.17 -11.96 2.94
C LEU A 159 2.17 -10.84 2.64
N CYS A 160 1.86 -9.59 3.02
CA CYS A 160 2.80 -8.46 2.93
C CYS A 160 4.09 -8.72 3.68
N THR A 161 3.99 -9.28 4.88
CA THR A 161 5.16 -9.58 5.71
C THR A 161 6.02 -10.67 5.10
N VAL A 162 5.43 -11.80 4.72
CA VAL A 162 6.17 -12.91 4.09
C VAL A 162 6.76 -12.48 2.76
N GLY A 163 6.07 -11.64 1.98
CA GLY A 163 6.55 -11.11 0.70
C GLY A 163 7.82 -10.26 0.81
N LEU A 164 8.11 -9.68 1.99
CA LEU A 164 9.36 -8.97 2.25
C LEU A 164 10.51 -9.85 2.71
N LEU A 165 10.29 -11.16 2.88
CA LEU A 165 11.31 -12.14 3.29
C LEU A 165 12.13 -11.69 4.51
N PRO A 166 11.50 -11.47 5.68
CA PRO A 166 12.21 -11.05 6.89
C PRO A 166 13.29 -12.07 7.28
N SER A 167 14.47 -11.55 7.62
CA SER A 167 15.64 -12.36 7.95
C SER A 167 15.60 -12.94 9.37
N THR A 168 14.83 -12.32 10.27
CA THR A 168 14.69 -12.72 11.66
C THR A 168 13.23 -12.73 12.11
N PHE A 169 12.93 -13.50 13.16
CA PHE A 169 11.60 -13.54 13.74
C PHE A 169 11.19 -12.20 14.35
N ASP A 170 12.12 -11.45 14.95
CA ASP A 170 11.86 -10.09 15.46
C ASP A 170 11.47 -9.14 14.32
N GLN A 171 12.21 -9.16 13.21
CA GLN A 171 11.86 -8.40 12.02
C GLN A 171 10.49 -8.82 11.45
N PHE A 172 10.18 -10.12 11.44
CA PHE A 172 8.87 -10.63 11.04
C PHE A 172 7.76 -10.05 11.90
N LEU A 173 7.88 -10.07 13.24
CA LEU A 173 6.86 -9.55 14.14
C LEU A 173 6.63 -8.05 13.96
N ARG A 174 7.71 -7.28 13.78
CA ARG A 174 7.66 -5.84 13.56
C ARG A 174 6.94 -5.48 12.25
N LEU A 175 7.33 -6.13 11.16
CA LEU A 175 6.69 -5.97 9.85
C LEU A 175 5.24 -6.45 9.86
N PHE A 176 4.97 -7.57 10.52
CA PHE A 176 3.63 -8.12 10.65
C PHE A 176 2.70 -7.17 11.42
N GLY A 177 3.14 -6.62 12.56
CA GLY A 177 2.35 -5.63 13.30
C GLY A 177 1.99 -4.42 12.44
N TYR A 178 2.96 -3.89 11.68
CA TYR A 178 2.72 -2.76 10.79
C TYR A 178 1.73 -3.08 9.66
N PHE A 179 1.96 -4.17 8.91
CA PHE A 179 1.10 -4.53 7.79
C PHE A 179 -0.26 -5.03 8.23
N PHE A 180 -0.36 -5.72 9.37
CA PHE A 180 -1.63 -6.11 9.96
C PHE A 180 -2.50 -4.88 10.25
N LEU A 181 -1.98 -3.91 11.01
CA LEU A 181 -2.73 -2.70 11.36
C LEU A 181 -3.08 -1.88 10.12
N THR A 182 -2.14 -1.70 9.19
CA THR A 182 -2.38 -1.00 7.92
C THR A 182 -3.48 -1.68 7.09
N SER A 183 -3.46 -3.01 6.99
CA SER A 183 -4.47 -3.77 6.24
C SER A 183 -5.83 -3.77 6.94
N THR A 184 -5.85 -3.81 8.28
CA THR A 184 -7.07 -3.69 9.07
C THR A 184 -7.72 -2.32 8.87
N LEU A 185 -6.93 -1.23 8.86
CA LEU A 185 -7.42 0.11 8.55
C LEU A 185 -7.96 0.19 7.12
N ALA A 186 -7.27 -0.40 6.14
CA ALA A 186 -7.75 -0.50 4.77
C ALA A 186 -9.11 -1.23 4.69
N SER A 187 -9.23 -2.34 5.41
CA SER A 187 -10.48 -3.11 5.49
C SER A 187 -11.60 -2.33 6.16
N TYR A 188 -11.30 -1.60 7.24
CA TYR A 188 -12.26 -0.78 7.95
C TYR A 188 -12.76 0.37 7.08
N ALA A 189 -11.86 1.16 6.48
CA ALA A 189 -12.21 2.25 5.58
C ALA A 189 -13.05 1.77 4.39
N TYR A 190 -12.68 0.64 3.80
CA TYR A 190 -13.44 0.02 2.73
C TYR A 190 -14.84 -0.41 3.19
N ASN A 191 -14.98 -0.97 4.38
CA ASN A 191 -16.29 -1.39 4.87
C ASN A 191 -17.22 -0.18 5.07
N GLN A 192 -16.70 0.92 5.61
CA GLN A 192 -17.50 2.11 5.91
C GLN A 192 -17.85 2.95 4.66
N THR A 193 -16.99 2.96 3.65
CA THR A 193 -17.15 3.85 2.48
C THR A 193 -17.41 3.12 1.16
N HIS A 194 -17.27 1.80 1.16
CA HIS A 194 -17.26 0.94 -0.04
C HIS A 194 -16.20 1.36 -1.09
N SER A 195 -15.23 2.18 -0.70
CA SER A 195 -14.16 2.69 -1.53
C SER A 195 -12.78 2.43 -0.92
N THR A 196 -11.80 2.13 -1.76
CA THR A 196 -10.38 2.04 -1.34
C THR A 196 -9.70 3.40 -1.32
N ILE A 197 -10.28 4.40 -1.98
CA ILE A 197 -9.70 5.74 -2.15
C ILE A 197 -9.39 6.43 -0.81
N PRO A 198 -10.24 6.37 0.24
CA PRO A 198 -9.92 7.01 1.51
C PRO A 198 -8.61 6.54 2.13
N MET A 199 -8.38 5.22 2.14
CA MET A 199 -7.11 4.64 2.60
C MET A 199 -5.95 5.01 1.69
N THR A 200 -6.15 4.99 0.36
CA THR A 200 -5.12 5.37 -0.62
C THR A 200 -4.63 6.80 -0.39
N LEU A 201 -5.56 7.74 -0.22
CA LEU A 201 -5.24 9.15 0.02
C LEU A 201 -4.55 9.34 1.37
N ALA A 202 -5.11 8.76 2.43
CA ALA A 202 -4.53 8.82 3.77
C ALA A 202 -3.08 8.30 3.77
N TYR A 203 -2.86 7.11 3.20
CA TYR A 203 -1.54 6.50 3.19
C TYR A 203 -0.55 7.26 2.31
N SER A 204 -0.99 7.70 1.12
CA SER A 204 -0.18 8.53 0.23
C SER A 204 0.25 9.84 0.88
N LEU A 205 -0.64 10.51 1.61
CA LEU A 205 -0.33 11.78 2.29
C LEU A 205 0.68 11.60 3.42
N VAL A 206 0.58 10.52 4.20
CA VAL A 206 1.56 10.25 5.26
C VAL A 206 2.93 9.91 4.66
N LEU A 207 2.98 9.08 3.62
CA LEU A 207 4.24 8.76 2.93
C LEU A 207 4.85 10.01 2.28
N LEU A 208 4.03 10.85 1.64
CA LEU A 208 4.47 12.13 1.11
C LEU A 208 5.06 13.03 2.21
N GLY A 209 4.37 13.16 3.35
CA GLY A 209 4.83 13.94 4.50
C GLY A 209 6.19 13.46 5.00
N ASN A 210 6.39 12.14 5.11
CA ASN A 210 7.68 11.57 5.52
C ASN A 210 8.81 11.92 4.54
N ILE A 211 8.55 11.83 3.22
CA ILE A 211 9.56 12.17 2.20
C ILE A 211 9.88 13.67 2.23
N LEU A 212 8.86 14.53 2.39
CA LEU A 212 9.06 15.98 2.49
C LEU A 212 9.85 16.36 3.74
N LEU A 213 9.61 15.70 4.88
CA LEU A 213 10.38 15.90 6.11
C LEU A 213 11.86 15.50 5.95
N ILE A 214 12.17 14.53 5.10
CA ILE A 214 13.55 14.14 4.78
C ILE A 214 14.24 15.21 3.91
N LEU A 215 13.47 15.93 3.07
CA LEU A 215 14.00 16.95 2.16
C LEU A 215 14.33 18.28 2.84
N ILE A 216 13.66 18.61 3.95
CA ILE A 216 13.91 19.80 4.78
C ILE A 216 15.18 19.56 5.61
#